data_AF-A0A963B4T4-F1
#
_entry.id   AF-A0A963B4T4-F1
#
_cell.length_a   1.000
_cell.length_b   1.000
_cell.length_c   1.000
_cell.angle_alpha   90.00
_cell.angle_beta   90.00
_cell.angle_gamma   90.00
#
_symmetry.space_group_name_H-M   'P 1'
#
loop_
_entity.id
_entity.type
_entity.pdbx_description
1 polymer ?
#
loop_
_entity_poly.entity_id
_entity_poly.type
_entity_poly.pdbx_seq_one_letter_code
_entity_poly.pdbx_strand_id
1 'polypeptide(L)'
;MENEWTKELQALILMIKNISTSVLHAVLFLIISTTSVHASEVYSFTGSTSYGGGYGNSMVFGDDDELTVTAWGFTGSGGTIQTGEISRWSTGLGACNRREGTAGNGCSTSSEHQVDNASYDDLVLFYFSRAVQFDQIRLDPWSNYTVDAVTYWIGTIDDDNLNGLGDSLSSSNSSGLLSKGFSSPVTSTFAATSSPVNVALAGIGNALLIGGVRDAASNDNDYFKIASLTVSAVPIPAAAPLFGGALSLLGFLSWRPHKRPQVVVTQ
;
A
#
# COMPACT_ATOMS: atom_id res chain seq x y z
N MET A 1 -32.97 -29.78 67.49
CA MET A 1 -33.37 -30.20 66.13
C MET A 1 -33.23 -28.97 65.26
N GLU A 2 -32.05 -28.82 64.68
CA GLU A 2 -31.76 -27.75 63.73
C GLU A 2 -32.28 -28.25 62.38
N ASN A 3 -33.35 -27.65 61.91
CA ASN A 3 -34.20 -28.20 60.86
C ASN A 3 -33.40 -28.32 59.55
N GLU A 4 -33.32 -29.52 58.97
CA GLU A 4 -32.64 -29.78 57.68
C GLU A 4 -32.99 -28.76 56.59
N TRP A 5 -34.22 -28.25 56.62
CA TRP A 5 -34.71 -27.17 55.77
C TRP A 5 -33.81 -25.92 55.72
N THR A 6 -33.14 -25.53 56.81
CA THR A 6 -32.26 -24.34 56.80
C THR A 6 -30.94 -24.59 56.09
N LYS A 7 -30.43 -25.83 56.11
CA LYS A 7 -29.19 -26.20 55.42
C LYS A 7 -29.39 -26.29 53.91
N GLU A 8 -30.51 -26.85 53.47
CA GLU A 8 -30.85 -26.89 52.04
C GLU A 8 -31.09 -25.49 51.48
N LEU A 9 -31.77 -24.61 52.22
CA LEU A 9 -32.01 -23.23 51.78
C LEU A 9 -30.69 -22.44 51.63
N GLN A 10 -29.75 -22.63 52.56
CA GLN A 10 -28.42 -21.97 52.48
C GLN A 10 -27.58 -22.50 51.31
N ALA A 11 -27.63 -23.80 51.01
CA ALA A 11 -26.95 -24.38 49.86
C ALA A 11 -27.50 -23.83 48.54
N LEU A 12 -28.83 -23.68 48.43
CA LEU A 12 -29.51 -23.15 47.25
C LEU A 12 -29.19 -21.65 47.03
N ILE A 13 -29.13 -20.85 48.09
CA ILE A 13 -28.71 -19.43 48.05
C ILE A 13 -27.24 -19.29 47.62
N LEU A 14 -26.35 -20.18 48.09
CA LEU A 14 -24.94 -20.18 47.71
C LEU A 14 -24.76 -20.58 46.22
N MET A 15 -25.55 -21.55 45.74
CA MET A 15 -25.56 -21.98 44.34
C MET A 15 -26.03 -20.85 43.41
N ILE A 16 -27.11 -20.14 43.77
CA ILE A 16 -27.63 -19.00 43.00
C ILE A 16 -26.61 -17.84 42.95
N LYS A 17 -25.90 -17.56 44.07
CA LYS A 17 -24.82 -16.56 44.09
C LYS A 17 -23.62 -16.93 43.20
N ASN A 18 -23.26 -18.22 43.13
CA ASN A 18 -22.17 -18.69 42.26
C ASN A 18 -22.55 -18.73 40.78
N ILE A 19 -23.82 -18.97 40.46
CA ILE A 19 -24.34 -18.88 39.08
C ILE A 19 -24.39 -17.41 38.64
N SER A 20 -24.82 -16.50 39.52
CA SER A 20 -24.85 -15.06 39.24
C SER A 20 -23.46 -14.47 38.97
N THR A 21 -22.42 -14.94 39.66
CA THR A 21 -21.04 -14.46 39.44
C THR A 21 -20.38 -15.10 38.22
N SER A 22 -20.67 -16.36 37.90
CA SER A 22 -20.08 -17.04 36.74
C SER A 22 -20.69 -16.59 35.41
N VAL A 23 -21.98 -16.28 35.38
CA VAL A 23 -22.65 -15.76 34.18
C VAL A 23 -22.30 -14.29 33.92
N LEU A 24 -22.03 -13.50 34.96
CA LEU A 24 -21.61 -12.09 34.80
C LEU A 24 -20.19 -11.94 34.24
N HIS A 25 -19.32 -12.93 34.43
CA HIS A 25 -17.98 -12.96 33.80
C HIS A 25 -18.00 -13.56 32.39
N ALA A 26 -19.01 -14.35 32.03
CA ALA A 26 -19.14 -14.93 30.69
C ALA A 26 -19.77 -13.96 29.67
N VAL A 27 -20.51 -12.94 30.12
CA VAL A 27 -21.18 -11.95 29.25
C VAL A 27 -20.29 -10.73 28.95
N LEU A 28 -19.19 -10.52 29.68
CA LEU A 28 -18.18 -9.49 29.37
C LEU A 28 -17.06 -10.00 28.45
N PHE A 29 -17.39 -10.95 27.57
CA PHE A 29 -16.58 -11.33 26.40
C PHE A 29 -17.42 -11.12 25.13
N LEU A 30 -18.25 -10.07 25.11
CA LEU A 30 -18.80 -9.55 23.87
C LEU A 30 -17.63 -9.00 23.07
N ILE A 31 -17.14 -9.86 22.18
CA ILE A 31 -16.17 -9.60 21.14
C ILE A 31 -16.56 -8.29 20.46
N ILE A 32 -15.91 -7.20 20.87
CA ILE A 32 -15.87 -5.98 20.08
C ILE A 32 -14.90 -6.31 18.93
N SER A 33 -15.42 -6.99 17.90
CA SER A 33 -14.80 -6.97 16.59
C SER A 33 -15.01 -5.56 16.04
N THR A 34 -14.19 -4.61 16.50
CA THR A 34 -14.02 -3.37 15.73
C THR A 34 -13.37 -3.80 14.44
N THR A 35 -14.16 -3.97 13.37
CA THR A 35 -13.62 -3.86 12.03
C THR A 35 -13.04 -2.46 11.97
N SER A 36 -11.71 -2.34 12.03
CA SER A 36 -11.04 -1.09 11.74
C SER A 36 -11.42 -0.73 10.31
N VAL A 37 -12.33 0.23 10.16
CA VAL A 37 -12.56 0.86 8.86
C VAL A 37 -11.30 1.66 8.60
N HIS A 38 -10.42 1.11 7.76
CA HIS A 38 -9.21 1.80 7.34
C HIS A 38 -9.61 2.93 6.39
N ALA A 39 -9.09 4.13 6.63
CA ALA A 39 -9.35 5.26 5.75
C ALA A 39 -8.70 5.00 4.39
N SER A 40 -9.49 5.17 3.33
CA SER A 40 -8.97 5.22 1.96
C SER A 40 -8.43 6.62 1.69
N GLU A 41 -7.27 6.67 1.05
CA GLU A 41 -6.57 7.87 0.67
C GLU A 41 -6.47 7.96 -0.85
N VAL A 42 -6.69 9.16 -1.40
CA VAL A 42 -6.66 9.40 -2.83
C VAL A 42 -5.60 10.46 -3.13
N TYR A 43 -4.54 10.05 -3.80
CA TYR A 43 -3.52 10.92 -4.36
C TYR A 43 -3.97 11.38 -5.74
N SER A 44 -4.30 12.66 -5.88
CA SER A 44 -4.61 13.28 -7.17
C SER A 44 -3.37 13.90 -7.79
N PHE A 45 -3.10 13.58 -9.05
CA PHE A 45 -1.96 14.10 -9.80
C PHE A 45 -2.33 15.04 -10.94
N THR A 46 -3.62 15.37 -11.08
CA THR A 46 -4.08 16.38 -12.02
C THR A 46 -3.80 17.80 -11.49
N GLY A 47 -3.74 18.79 -12.37
CA GLY A 47 -3.58 20.20 -11.98
C GLY A 47 -2.50 20.95 -12.77
N SER A 48 -1.91 21.97 -12.15
CA SER A 48 -0.92 22.82 -12.84
C SER A 48 0.28 22.01 -13.29
N THR A 49 0.66 22.21 -14.56
CA THR A 49 1.85 21.61 -15.16
C THR A 49 3.08 21.97 -14.34
N SER A 50 3.88 20.96 -14.03
CA SER A 50 5.17 21.08 -13.35
C SER A 50 6.14 20.17 -14.09
N TYR A 51 7.08 20.77 -14.80
CA TYR A 51 8.12 20.04 -15.50
C TYR A 51 9.12 19.45 -14.52
N GLY A 52 9.63 18.28 -14.86
CA GLY A 52 10.70 17.62 -14.12
C GLY A 52 12.02 18.39 -14.17
N GLY A 53 12.91 18.09 -13.23
CA GLY A 53 14.26 18.65 -13.16
C GLY A 53 15.27 17.95 -14.07
N GLY A 54 14.80 17.16 -15.05
CA GLY A 54 15.60 16.23 -15.85
C GLY A 54 15.56 14.79 -15.34
N TYR A 55 16.24 13.88 -16.03
CA TYR A 55 16.27 12.44 -15.72
C TYR A 55 16.75 12.14 -14.29
N GLY A 56 16.04 11.23 -13.62
CA GLY A 56 16.29 10.85 -12.23
C GLY A 56 15.69 11.80 -11.21
N ASN A 57 14.82 12.72 -11.62
CA ASN A 57 14.03 13.52 -10.69
C ASN A 57 12.93 12.67 -10.01
N SER A 58 12.39 13.22 -8.94
CA SER A 58 11.24 12.67 -8.22
C SER A 58 10.17 13.74 -8.00
N MET A 59 8.95 13.29 -7.73
CA MET A 59 7.85 14.10 -7.23
C MET A 59 7.37 13.52 -5.92
N VAL A 60 7.09 14.39 -4.95
CA VAL A 60 6.68 13.96 -3.62
C VAL A 60 5.27 14.47 -3.32
N PHE A 61 4.45 13.60 -2.73
CA PHE A 61 3.06 13.83 -2.40
C PHE A 61 2.75 13.34 -0.98
N GLY A 62 1.68 13.88 -0.40
CA GLY A 62 1.29 13.59 0.98
C GLY A 62 2.04 14.46 1.98
N ASP A 63 1.65 14.33 3.25
CA ASP A 63 2.35 14.96 4.36
C ASP A 63 3.66 14.18 4.66
N ASP A 64 4.68 14.86 5.17
CA ASP A 64 5.97 14.26 5.57
C ASP A 64 6.62 13.36 4.50
N ASP A 65 6.48 13.74 3.22
CA ASP A 65 7.04 13.01 2.08
C ASP A 65 6.58 11.54 1.99
N GLU A 66 5.32 11.28 2.35
CA GLU A 66 4.75 9.93 2.41
C GLU A 66 4.89 9.15 1.09
N LEU A 67 4.64 9.79 -0.05
CA LEU A 67 4.68 9.18 -1.37
C LEU A 67 5.74 9.86 -2.24
N THR A 68 6.77 9.12 -2.62
CA THR A 68 7.74 9.50 -3.65
C THR A 68 7.40 8.81 -4.97
N VAL A 69 7.39 9.57 -6.06
CA VAL A 69 7.11 9.09 -7.41
C VAL A 69 8.30 9.36 -8.31
N THR A 70 8.78 8.33 -9.00
CA THR A 70 9.92 8.38 -9.93
C THR A 70 9.58 7.72 -11.25
N ALA A 71 10.23 8.17 -12.32
CA ALA A 71 10.10 7.57 -13.65
C ALA A 71 11.30 6.67 -13.97
N TRP A 72 11.05 5.60 -14.71
CA TRP A 72 12.03 4.60 -15.10
C TRP A 72 11.74 4.13 -16.52
N GLY A 73 12.71 3.51 -17.17
CA GLY A 73 12.45 2.87 -18.46
C GLY A 73 13.49 1.85 -18.88
N PHE A 74 13.05 0.91 -19.72
CA PHE A 74 13.87 -0.18 -20.26
C PHE A 74 14.71 0.28 -21.45
N THR A 75 15.73 1.10 -21.18
CA THR A 75 16.50 1.81 -22.22
C THR A 75 17.95 1.37 -22.36
N GLY A 76 18.48 0.53 -21.47
CA GLY A 76 19.85 0.03 -21.55
C GLY A 76 20.04 -1.10 -22.57
N SER A 77 21.26 -1.28 -23.06
CA SER A 77 21.65 -2.47 -23.83
C SER A 77 21.52 -3.72 -22.95
N GLY A 78 20.71 -4.69 -23.38
CA GLY A 78 20.47 -5.92 -22.63
C GLY A 78 19.30 -5.86 -21.64
N GLY A 79 18.38 -4.89 -21.75
CA GLY A 79 17.15 -4.86 -20.96
C GLY A 79 17.30 -4.27 -19.54
N THR A 80 18.34 -3.48 -19.27
CA THR A 80 18.46 -2.88 -17.93
C THR A 80 17.53 -1.68 -17.76
N ILE A 81 16.94 -1.56 -16.57
CA ILE A 81 16.18 -0.38 -16.15
C ILE A 81 17.13 0.81 -15.96
N GLN A 82 16.73 1.99 -16.43
CA GLN A 82 17.43 3.26 -16.21
C GLN A 82 16.45 4.35 -15.76
N THR A 83 16.96 5.41 -15.15
CA THR A 83 16.11 6.52 -14.68
C THR A 83 15.45 7.24 -15.87
N GLY A 84 14.15 7.46 -15.78
CA GLY A 84 13.38 8.37 -16.62
C GLY A 84 13.25 9.76 -15.98
N GLU A 85 12.44 10.63 -16.58
CA GLU A 85 12.02 11.90 -15.98
C GLU A 85 10.51 11.85 -15.73
N ILE A 86 10.09 12.25 -14.53
CA ILE A 86 8.69 12.35 -14.14
C ILE A 86 8.25 13.82 -14.21
N SER A 87 7.10 14.08 -14.83
CA SER A 87 6.51 15.42 -14.94
C SER A 87 5.02 15.36 -14.63
N ARG A 88 4.46 16.47 -14.12
CA ARG A 88 3.03 16.63 -13.90
C ARG A 88 2.44 17.49 -15.00
N TRP A 89 1.34 17.03 -15.58
CA TRP A 89 0.59 17.71 -16.63
C TRP A 89 -0.86 17.91 -16.18
N SER A 90 -1.64 18.64 -17.00
CA SER A 90 -3.03 18.95 -16.67
C SER A 90 -3.89 17.73 -16.33
N THR A 91 -3.67 16.61 -17.02
CA THR A 91 -4.43 15.36 -16.84
C THR A 91 -3.76 14.30 -15.98
N GLY A 92 -2.55 14.54 -15.46
CA GLY A 92 -1.87 13.57 -14.59
C GLY A 92 -0.34 13.57 -14.72
N LEU A 93 0.28 12.57 -14.09
CA LEU A 93 1.70 12.29 -14.22
C LEU A 93 2.00 11.67 -15.58
N GLY A 94 3.07 12.17 -16.21
CA GLY A 94 3.68 11.60 -17.40
C GLY A 94 5.12 11.22 -17.10
N ALA A 95 5.58 10.16 -17.75
CA ALA A 95 6.98 9.76 -17.75
C ALA A 95 7.56 9.97 -19.14
N CYS A 96 8.86 9.79 -19.19
CA CYS A 96 9.61 9.62 -20.41
C CYS A 96 10.95 8.98 -20.05
N ASN A 97 11.50 8.21 -20.95
CA ASN A 97 12.79 7.58 -20.74
C ASN A 97 13.93 8.31 -21.47
N ARG A 98 15.15 7.83 -21.24
CA ARG A 98 16.38 8.44 -21.78
C ARG A 98 16.52 8.36 -23.30
N ARG A 99 15.66 7.59 -23.97
CA ARG A 99 15.68 7.44 -25.44
C ARG A 99 14.61 8.28 -26.14
N GLU A 100 13.63 8.80 -25.42
CA GLU A 100 12.59 9.71 -25.95
C GLU A 100 12.95 11.19 -25.78
N GLY A 101 13.58 11.56 -24.66
CA GLY A 101 14.00 12.94 -24.46
C GLY A 101 15.29 13.28 -25.22
N THR A 102 15.46 14.55 -25.56
CA THR A 102 16.73 15.03 -26.13
C THR A 102 17.74 15.21 -25.00
N ALA A 103 18.93 14.60 -25.14
CA ALA A 103 20.01 14.71 -24.16
C ALA A 103 20.27 16.19 -23.78
N GLY A 104 20.00 16.54 -22.51
CA GLY A 104 20.19 17.89 -21.96
C GLY A 104 18.93 18.76 -21.87
N ASN A 105 17.81 18.37 -22.49
CA ASN A 105 16.54 19.13 -22.44
C ASN A 105 15.41 18.41 -21.68
N GLY A 106 15.66 17.17 -21.26
CA GLY A 106 14.64 16.37 -20.57
C GLY A 106 13.39 16.20 -21.43
N CYS A 107 12.25 16.06 -20.77
CA CYS A 107 10.93 15.86 -21.40
C CYS A 107 10.02 17.08 -21.26
N SER A 108 10.63 18.20 -20.84
CA SER A 108 9.96 19.46 -20.55
C SER A 108 9.39 20.17 -21.80
N THR A 109 9.71 19.72 -23.01
CA THR A 109 9.36 20.43 -24.26
C THR A 109 8.93 19.56 -25.44
N SER A 110 9.00 18.22 -25.33
CA SER A 110 8.60 17.30 -26.39
C SER A 110 7.12 16.90 -26.29
N SER A 111 6.57 16.39 -27.40
CA SER A 111 5.20 15.88 -27.53
C SER A 111 4.95 14.53 -26.84
N GLU A 112 6.01 13.90 -26.32
CA GLU A 112 5.99 12.59 -25.67
C GLU A 112 6.16 12.81 -24.16
N HIS A 113 5.04 12.60 -23.47
CA HIS A 113 4.87 12.88 -22.05
C HIS A 113 3.83 11.93 -21.42
N GLN A 114 3.62 10.80 -22.07
CA GLN A 114 2.72 9.74 -21.67
C GLN A 114 3.59 8.62 -21.12
N VAL A 115 3.08 7.91 -20.12
CA VAL A 115 3.60 6.59 -19.83
C VAL A 115 3.15 5.70 -20.98
N ASP A 116 4.10 5.16 -21.73
CA ASP A 116 3.82 4.31 -22.88
C ASP A 116 4.78 3.13 -23.03
N ASN A 117 4.43 2.24 -23.95
CA ASN A 117 5.23 1.09 -24.40
C ASN A 117 5.72 1.28 -25.85
N ALA A 118 5.73 2.52 -26.34
CA ALA A 118 6.03 2.83 -27.72
C ALA A 118 7.55 2.89 -27.94
N SER A 119 8.11 1.85 -28.58
CA SER A 119 9.56 1.64 -28.79
C SER A 119 10.31 1.21 -27.53
N TYR A 120 10.20 1.97 -26.44
CA TYR A 120 10.74 1.63 -25.13
C TYR A 120 9.62 1.71 -24.09
N ASP A 121 9.79 1.01 -22.98
CA ASP A 121 8.77 0.99 -21.94
C ASP A 121 9.08 2.09 -20.94
N ASP A 122 8.12 2.99 -20.77
CA ASP A 122 8.05 3.90 -19.65
C ASP A 122 7.38 3.23 -18.47
N LEU A 123 7.98 3.46 -17.31
CA LEU A 123 7.50 2.97 -16.04
C LEU A 123 7.43 4.12 -15.04
N VAL A 124 6.45 4.04 -14.16
CA VAL A 124 6.32 4.93 -13.01
C VAL A 124 6.35 4.10 -11.74
N LEU A 125 7.24 4.46 -10.82
CA LEU A 125 7.33 3.88 -9.48
C LEU A 125 6.67 4.83 -8.49
N PHE A 126 5.68 4.32 -7.76
CA PHE A 126 5.14 4.91 -6.54
C PHE A 126 5.77 4.20 -5.36
N TYR A 127 6.50 4.94 -4.53
CA TYR A 127 7.20 4.43 -3.34
C TYR A 127 6.70 5.16 -2.09
N PHE A 128 6.09 4.40 -1.19
CA PHE A 128 5.57 4.88 0.09
C PHE A 128 6.59 4.67 1.21
N SER A 129 6.63 5.60 2.16
CA SER A 129 7.42 5.44 3.40
C SER A 129 6.87 4.37 4.35
N ARG A 130 5.67 3.85 4.07
CA ARG A 130 4.97 2.80 4.81
C ARG A 130 4.33 1.77 3.88
N ALA A 131 3.98 0.61 4.43
CA ALA A 131 3.15 -0.34 3.70
C ALA A 131 1.71 0.19 3.56
N VAL A 132 1.15 0.06 2.37
CA VAL A 132 -0.22 0.41 2.00
C VAL A 132 -0.89 -0.76 1.27
N GLN A 133 -2.21 -0.80 1.29
CA GLN A 133 -3.01 -1.61 0.38
C GLN A 133 -3.26 -0.78 -0.88
N PHE A 134 -2.90 -1.31 -2.04
CA PHE A 134 -3.21 -0.68 -3.32
C PHE A 134 -4.61 -1.08 -3.78
N ASP A 135 -5.46 -0.09 -4.05
CA ASP A 135 -6.87 -0.32 -4.38
C ASP A 135 -7.17 -0.04 -5.85
N GLN A 136 -6.76 1.13 -6.36
CA GLN A 136 -7.10 1.55 -7.72
C GLN A 136 -6.11 2.59 -8.25
N ILE A 137 -5.81 2.53 -9.54
CA ILE A 137 -5.14 3.60 -10.27
C ILE A 137 -6.04 4.11 -11.40
N ARG A 138 -6.07 5.43 -11.60
CA ARG A 138 -6.83 6.07 -12.68
C ARG A 138 -5.87 6.54 -13.75
N LEU A 139 -6.13 6.10 -14.98
CA LEU A 139 -5.36 6.43 -16.16
C LEU A 139 -6.15 7.40 -17.03
N ASP A 140 -5.47 8.32 -17.70
CA ASP A 140 -6.03 9.29 -18.65
C ASP A 140 -5.28 9.21 -19.98
N PRO A 141 -5.84 8.50 -20.99
CA PRO A 141 -5.36 8.52 -22.36
C PRO A 141 -5.62 9.91 -22.94
N TRP A 142 -4.58 10.75 -22.91
CA TRP A 142 -4.71 12.13 -23.34
C TRP A 142 -4.94 12.22 -24.86
N SER A 143 -5.82 13.11 -25.32
CA SER A 143 -6.10 13.34 -26.75
C SER A 143 -6.74 12.13 -27.47
N ASN A 144 -6.22 11.75 -28.64
CA ASN A 144 -6.68 10.67 -29.50
C ASN A 144 -5.88 9.38 -29.30
N TYR A 145 -5.01 9.33 -28.28
CA TYR A 145 -4.34 8.11 -27.91
C TYR A 145 -5.27 7.19 -27.14
N THR A 146 -4.92 5.91 -27.10
CA THR A 146 -5.68 4.88 -26.39
C THR A 146 -4.80 4.15 -25.40
N VAL A 147 -5.45 3.59 -24.39
CA VAL A 147 -4.90 2.53 -23.55
C VAL A 147 -5.87 1.36 -23.61
N ASP A 148 -5.36 0.14 -23.71
CA ASP A 148 -6.14 -1.09 -23.67
C ASP A 148 -5.58 -2.10 -22.67
N ALA A 149 -4.32 -1.91 -22.24
CA ALA A 149 -3.75 -2.72 -21.18
C ALA A 149 -2.70 -1.97 -20.35
N VAL A 150 -2.44 -2.47 -19.14
CA VAL A 150 -1.29 -2.06 -18.33
C VAL A 150 -0.68 -3.26 -17.62
N THR A 151 0.63 -3.21 -17.37
CA THR A 151 1.31 -4.15 -16.47
C THR A 151 1.79 -3.42 -15.23
N TYR A 152 1.59 -4.03 -14.07
CA TYR A 152 2.08 -3.51 -12.81
C TYR A 152 2.70 -4.57 -11.91
N TRP A 153 3.54 -4.12 -10.99
CA TRP A 153 4.19 -4.91 -9.95
C TRP A 153 3.96 -4.23 -8.61
N ILE A 154 3.60 -5.01 -7.59
CA ILE A 154 3.47 -4.51 -6.22
C ILE A 154 4.51 -5.23 -5.36
N GLY A 155 5.17 -4.49 -4.48
CA GLY A 155 6.29 -5.01 -3.71
C GLY A 155 6.50 -4.33 -2.37
N THR A 156 7.34 -4.97 -1.55
CA THR A 156 7.98 -4.32 -0.42
C THR A 156 9.46 -4.22 -0.73
N ILE A 157 9.95 -3.01 -0.97
CA ILE A 157 11.33 -2.73 -1.38
C ILE A 157 12.00 -1.81 -0.35
N ASP A 158 13.32 -1.92 -0.21
CA ASP A 158 14.08 -1.14 0.78
C ASP A 158 14.38 0.30 0.33
N ASP A 159 14.43 0.54 -0.98
CA ASP A 159 14.73 1.84 -1.59
C ASP A 159 14.11 1.94 -3.00
N ASP A 160 13.88 3.18 -3.45
CA ASP A 160 13.22 3.50 -4.72
C ASP A 160 14.13 3.43 -5.96
N ASN A 161 15.41 3.07 -5.81
CA ASN A 161 16.35 3.03 -6.91
C ASN A 161 16.29 1.70 -7.68
N LEU A 162 15.83 1.76 -8.93
CA LEU A 162 15.76 0.63 -9.86
C LEU A 162 16.92 0.62 -10.89
N ASN A 163 17.86 1.57 -10.81
CA ASN A 163 18.87 1.75 -11.84
C ASN A 163 19.79 0.53 -11.97
N GLY A 164 19.92 0.02 -13.19
CA GLY A 164 20.79 -1.12 -13.49
C GLY A 164 20.19 -2.49 -13.17
N LEU A 165 18.94 -2.56 -12.67
CA LEU A 165 18.25 -3.84 -12.57
C LEU A 165 18.11 -4.46 -13.95
N GLY A 166 18.68 -5.65 -14.13
CA GLY A 166 18.52 -6.45 -15.35
C GLY A 166 17.18 -7.17 -15.32
N ASP A 167 16.28 -6.77 -16.20
CA ASP A 167 14.95 -7.37 -16.29
C ASP A 167 14.51 -7.45 -17.76
N SER A 168 13.58 -8.34 -18.10
CA SER A 168 13.03 -8.45 -19.44
C SER A 168 11.52 -8.57 -19.31
N LEU A 169 10.82 -7.52 -19.72
CA LEU A 169 9.36 -7.40 -19.62
C LEU A 169 8.58 -8.46 -20.40
N SER A 170 9.24 -9.35 -21.15
CA SER A 170 8.60 -10.50 -21.80
C SER A 170 8.22 -11.55 -20.75
N SER A 171 7.18 -11.24 -19.96
CA SER A 171 6.27 -12.07 -19.15
C SER A 171 6.78 -13.30 -18.39
N SER A 172 8.09 -13.51 -18.26
CA SER A 172 8.63 -14.75 -17.66
C SER A 172 9.96 -14.62 -16.92
N ASN A 173 10.72 -13.53 -17.05
CA ASN A 173 12.04 -13.40 -16.43
C ASN A 173 12.25 -12.06 -15.71
N SER A 174 11.36 -11.73 -14.77
CA SER A 174 11.50 -10.56 -13.89
C SER A 174 12.40 -10.77 -12.68
N SER A 175 13.56 -11.40 -12.89
CA SER A 175 14.46 -11.80 -11.80
C SER A 175 15.03 -10.60 -11.05
N GLY A 176 15.28 -9.48 -11.73
CA GLY A 176 15.75 -8.23 -11.12
C GLY A 176 14.69 -7.64 -10.19
N LEU A 177 13.46 -7.45 -10.67
CA LEU A 177 12.37 -6.92 -9.86
C LEU A 177 11.98 -7.84 -8.69
N LEU A 178 11.96 -9.16 -8.91
CA LEU A 178 11.75 -10.14 -7.84
C LEU A 178 12.83 -10.05 -6.75
N SER A 179 14.10 -9.92 -7.15
CA SER A 179 15.21 -9.75 -6.20
C SER A 179 15.16 -8.43 -5.43
N LYS A 180 14.55 -7.40 -6.01
CA LYS A 180 14.31 -6.10 -5.37
C LYS A 180 13.15 -6.13 -4.36
N GLY A 181 12.29 -7.14 -4.42
CA GLY A 181 11.14 -7.32 -3.50
C GLY A 181 9.76 -7.10 -4.14
N PHE A 182 9.69 -6.99 -5.47
CA PHE A 182 8.41 -6.97 -6.19
C PHE A 182 7.82 -8.38 -6.33
N SER A 183 6.50 -8.45 -6.49
CA SER A 183 5.80 -9.66 -6.92
C SER A 183 6.05 -9.97 -8.40
N SER A 184 5.49 -11.07 -8.89
CA SER A 184 5.34 -11.29 -10.33
C SER A 184 4.46 -10.18 -10.95
N PRO A 185 4.66 -9.85 -12.25
CA PRO A 185 3.82 -8.88 -12.96
C PRO A 185 2.36 -9.30 -12.97
N VAL A 186 1.47 -8.32 -12.88
CA VAL A 186 0.04 -8.46 -13.15
C VAL A 186 -0.32 -7.60 -14.34
N THR A 187 -0.94 -8.21 -15.34
CA THR A 187 -1.43 -7.51 -16.53
C THR A 187 -2.95 -7.37 -16.45
N SER A 188 -3.42 -6.13 -16.59
CA SER A 188 -4.84 -5.79 -16.67
C SER A 188 -5.16 -5.38 -18.10
N THR A 189 -6.08 -6.09 -18.76
CA THR A 189 -6.56 -5.80 -20.11
C THR A 189 -8.01 -5.34 -20.09
N PHE A 190 -8.38 -4.41 -20.96
CA PHE A 190 -9.74 -3.89 -21.11
C PHE A 190 -9.95 -3.40 -22.55
N ALA A 191 -11.16 -2.93 -22.88
CA ALA A 191 -11.42 -2.41 -24.22
C ALA A 191 -10.65 -1.10 -24.45
N ALA A 192 -9.98 -0.99 -25.60
CA ALA A 192 -9.25 0.22 -25.98
C ALA A 192 -10.12 1.47 -25.81
N THR A 193 -9.59 2.46 -25.09
CA THR A 193 -10.34 3.66 -24.72
C THR A 193 -9.45 4.90 -24.82
N SER A 194 -10.01 5.99 -25.34
CA SER A 194 -9.43 7.34 -25.28
C SER A 194 -10.04 8.18 -24.15
N SER A 195 -10.78 7.54 -23.24
CA SER A 195 -11.40 8.16 -22.07
C SER A 195 -10.75 7.63 -20.79
N PRO A 196 -10.70 8.43 -19.72
CA PRO A 196 -10.09 8.00 -18.47
C PRO A 196 -10.70 6.71 -17.92
N VAL A 197 -9.84 5.80 -17.47
CA VAL A 197 -10.20 4.46 -17.02
C VAL A 197 -9.64 4.19 -15.62
N ASN A 198 -10.40 3.44 -14.83
CA ASN A 198 -9.97 2.98 -13.52
C ASN A 198 -9.49 1.53 -13.64
N VAL A 199 -8.27 1.26 -13.20
CA VAL A 199 -7.70 -0.08 -13.12
C VAL A 199 -7.69 -0.49 -11.65
N ALA A 200 -8.36 -1.60 -11.34
CA ALA A 200 -8.33 -2.19 -10.02
C ALA A 200 -6.94 -2.76 -9.73
N LEU A 201 -6.41 -2.46 -8.55
CA LEU A 201 -5.15 -2.99 -8.06
C LEU A 201 -5.42 -3.98 -6.93
N ALA A 202 -4.54 -4.95 -6.77
CA ALA A 202 -4.62 -5.92 -5.68
C ALA A 202 -3.23 -6.23 -5.16
N GLY A 203 -2.91 -5.76 -3.96
CA GLY A 203 -1.67 -6.09 -3.28
C GLY A 203 -1.39 -5.18 -2.10
N ILE A 204 -0.53 -5.67 -1.21
CA ILE A 204 0.00 -4.93 -0.07
C ILE A 204 1.50 -4.78 -0.26
N GLY A 205 2.01 -3.57 -0.05
CA GLY A 205 3.44 -3.27 -0.15
C GLY A 205 3.71 -1.80 0.07
N ASN A 206 4.96 -1.38 -0.08
CA ASN A 206 5.32 0.03 -0.09
C ASN A 206 5.66 0.52 -1.51
N ALA A 207 5.60 -0.34 -2.53
CA ALA A 207 5.95 0.03 -3.89
C ALA A 207 4.94 -0.48 -4.91
N LEU A 208 4.60 0.37 -5.87
CA LEU A 208 3.85 0.04 -7.09
C LEU A 208 4.66 0.54 -8.29
N LEU A 209 5.07 -0.37 -9.17
CA LEU A 209 5.65 -0.06 -10.47
C LEU A 209 4.58 -0.32 -11.54
N ILE A 210 4.39 0.58 -12.50
CA ILE A 210 3.39 0.44 -13.56
C ILE A 210 3.88 0.99 -14.89
N GLY A 211 3.49 0.36 -16.00
CA GLY A 211 3.71 0.83 -17.37
C GLY A 211 2.73 0.19 -18.37
N GLY A 212 2.89 0.50 -19.66
CA GLY A 212 2.17 -0.16 -20.75
C GLY A 212 2.56 -1.65 -20.89
N VAL A 213 1.78 -2.42 -21.65
CA VAL A 213 2.03 -3.86 -21.81
C VAL A 213 2.94 -4.13 -23.00
N ARG A 214 4.07 -4.81 -22.78
CA ARG A 214 4.98 -5.25 -23.86
C ARG A 214 4.87 -6.73 -24.19
N ASP A 215 3.67 -7.29 -24.09
CA ASP A 215 3.40 -8.69 -24.44
C ASP A 215 2.62 -8.77 -25.76
N ALA A 216 2.81 -9.85 -26.52
CA ALA A 216 2.25 -10.04 -27.86
C ALA A 216 0.71 -10.08 -27.93
N ALA A 217 0.03 -9.97 -26.78
CA ALA A 217 -1.42 -9.92 -26.66
C ALA A 217 -2.01 -8.52 -26.92
N SER A 218 -1.20 -7.46 -26.79
CA SER A 218 -1.55 -6.11 -27.23
C SER A 218 -0.56 -5.70 -28.32
N ASN A 219 -1.06 -5.56 -29.53
CA ASN A 219 -0.28 -5.08 -30.68
C ASN A 219 -0.42 -3.56 -30.88
N ASP A 220 -1.07 -2.88 -29.93
CA ASP A 220 -1.26 -1.44 -29.94
C ASP A 220 -0.42 -0.81 -28.83
N ASN A 221 0.13 0.36 -29.12
CA ASN A 221 0.86 1.11 -28.09
C ASN A 221 -0.16 1.74 -27.13
N ASP A 222 0.05 1.52 -25.84
CA ASP A 222 -0.66 2.15 -24.75
C ASP A 222 -0.05 3.52 -24.49
N TYR A 223 -0.85 4.59 -24.48
CA TYR A 223 -0.36 5.90 -24.04
C TYR A 223 -1.33 6.50 -23.02
N PHE A 224 -0.84 6.77 -21.82
CA PHE A 224 -1.66 7.34 -20.77
C PHE A 224 -0.87 8.24 -19.83
N LYS A 225 -1.58 9.11 -19.12
CA LYS A 225 -1.08 9.78 -17.91
C LYS A 225 -1.72 9.13 -16.69
N ILE A 226 -1.04 9.19 -15.55
CA ILE A 226 -1.59 8.68 -14.29
C ILE A 226 -2.28 9.83 -13.57
N ALA A 227 -3.62 9.80 -13.54
CA ALA A 227 -4.44 10.88 -13.00
C ALA A 227 -4.57 10.81 -11.47
N SER A 228 -4.68 9.61 -10.90
CA SER A 228 -4.76 9.42 -9.45
C SER A 228 -4.42 8.00 -9.00
N LEU A 229 -3.99 7.86 -7.75
CA LEU A 229 -3.77 6.59 -7.07
C LEU A 229 -4.63 6.54 -5.79
N THR A 230 -5.35 5.46 -5.59
CA THR A 230 -6.14 5.18 -4.39
C THR A 230 -5.50 4.04 -3.62
N VAL A 231 -5.24 4.30 -2.34
CA VAL A 231 -4.68 3.33 -1.40
C VAL A 231 -5.47 3.32 -0.11
N SER A 232 -5.24 2.32 0.72
CA SER A 232 -5.80 2.24 2.07
C SER A 232 -4.76 1.73 3.06
N ALA A 233 -4.96 2.05 4.34
CA ALA A 233 -4.06 1.58 5.39
C ALA A 233 -4.10 0.05 5.51
N VAL A 234 -2.93 -0.57 5.73
CA VAL A 234 -2.84 -2.02 5.92
C VAL A 234 -3.52 -2.43 7.23
N PRO A 235 -4.41 -3.44 7.22
CA PRO A 235 -5.03 -3.93 8.43
C PRO A 235 -4.01 -4.45 9.44
N ILE A 236 -3.97 -3.82 10.62
CA ILE A 236 -3.27 -4.40 11.76
C ILE A 236 -4.11 -5.59 12.23
N PRO A 237 -3.54 -6.78 12.44
CA PRO A 237 -4.29 -7.91 12.95
C PRO A 237 -5.04 -7.51 14.24
N ALA A 238 -6.32 -7.88 14.34
CA ALA A 238 -7.18 -7.58 15.48
C ALA A 238 -6.61 -8.05 16.84
N ALA A 239 -5.57 -8.89 16.83
CA ALA A 239 -4.85 -9.31 18.01
C ALA A 239 -3.93 -8.24 18.62
N ALA A 240 -3.41 -7.27 17.85
CA ALA A 240 -2.46 -6.28 18.38
C ALA A 240 -3.06 -5.41 19.51
N PRO A 241 -4.30 -4.88 19.40
CA PRO A 241 -4.96 -4.21 20.52
C PRO A 241 -5.27 -5.15 21.70
N LEU A 242 -5.56 -6.44 21.43
CA LEU A 242 -5.80 -7.43 22.47
C LEU A 242 -4.55 -7.71 23.30
N PHE A 243 -3.38 -7.82 22.68
CA PHE A 243 -2.11 -7.97 23.41
C PHE A 243 -1.79 -6.73 24.25
N GLY A 244 -2.01 -5.52 23.70
CA GLY A 244 -1.85 -4.27 24.44
C GLY A 244 -2.77 -4.20 25.67
N GLY A 245 -4.05 -4.54 25.50
CA GLY A 245 -5.03 -4.57 26.60
C GLY A 245 -4.72 -5.62 27.66
N ALA A 246 -4.31 -6.84 27.26
CA ALA A 246 -3.97 -7.93 28.17
C ALA A 246 -2.75 -7.61 29.04
N LEU A 247 -1.70 -7.02 28.46
CA LEU A 247 -0.51 -6.60 29.21
C LEU A 247 -0.83 -5.45 30.18
N SER A 248 -1.70 -4.52 29.79
CA SER A 248 -2.16 -3.43 30.64
C SER A 248 -2.88 -3.95 31.89
N LEU A 249 -3.78 -4.92 31.72
CA LEU A 249 -4.50 -5.56 32.82
C LEU A 249 -3.56 -6.32 33.76
N LEU A 250 -2.58 -7.06 33.22
CA LEU A 250 -1.58 -7.77 34.04
C LEU A 250 -0.69 -6.79 34.84
N GLY A 251 -0.31 -5.66 34.25
CA GLY A 251 0.42 -4.60 34.95
C GLY A 251 -0.35 -4.06 36.14
N PHE A 252 -1.65 -3.76 35.97
CA PHE A 252 -2.52 -3.30 37.06
C PHE A 252 -2.75 -4.35 38.15
N LEU A 253 -2.84 -5.64 37.80
CA LEU A 253 -3.01 -6.73 38.77
C LEU A 253 -1.75 -6.98 39.62
N SER A 254 -0.56 -6.71 39.08
CA SER A 254 0.72 -6.86 39.79
C SER A 254 0.95 -5.79 40.86
N TRP A 255 0.26 -4.64 40.75
CA TRP A 255 0.41 -3.52 41.68
C TRP A 255 -0.49 -3.69 42.92
N ARG A 256 -0.34 -4.80 43.65
CA ARG A 256 -0.89 -4.92 44.99
C ARG A 256 0.12 -4.40 46.02
N PRO A 257 -0.17 -3.31 46.75
CA PRO A 257 0.74 -2.81 47.76
C PRO A 257 0.89 -3.86 48.88
N HIS A 258 2.10 -4.38 49.03
CA HIS A 258 2.45 -5.24 50.17
C HIS A 258 2.25 -4.44 51.46
N LYS A 259 1.31 -4.87 52.31
CA LYS A 259 1.17 -4.35 53.66
C LYS A 259 2.45 -4.67 54.43
N ARG A 260 3.20 -3.63 54.80
CA ARG A 260 4.40 -3.78 55.64
C ARG A 260 3.99 -4.36 56.99
N PRO A 261 4.69 -5.39 57.51
CA PRO A 261 4.43 -5.90 58.84
C PRO A 261 4.69 -4.80 59.88
N GLN A 262 3.73 -4.59 60.77
CA GLN A 262 3.85 -3.67 61.91
C GLN A 262 4.86 -4.27 62.89
N VAL A 263 5.98 -3.58 63.10
CA VAL A 263 6.95 -3.93 64.14
C VAL A 263 6.34 -3.53 65.47
N VAL A 264 5.95 -4.51 66.28
CA VAL A 264 5.51 -4.31 67.66
C VAL A 264 6.75 -4.12 68.53
N VAL A 265 7.00 -2.90 68.98
CA VAL A 265 8.00 -2.61 70.02
C VAL A 265 7.35 -2.89 71.36
N THR A 266 7.84 -3.92 72.06
CA THR A 266 7.50 -4.18 73.46
C THR A 266 8.46 -3.39 74.35
N GLN A 267 7.89 -2.66 75.32
CA GLN A 267 8.62 -1.97 76.39
C GLN A 267 8.96 -2.92 77.52
#